data_AF-A0A7X6XRL3-F1
#
_entry.id   AF-A0A7X6XRL3-F1
#
_cell.length_a   1.000
_cell.length_b   1.000
_cell.length_c   1.000
_cell.angle_alpha   90.00
_cell.angle_beta   90.00
_cell.angle_gamma   90.00
#
_symmetry.space_group_name_H-M   'P 1'
#
loop_
_entity.id
_entity.type
_entity.pdbx_description
1 polymer ?
#
loop_
_entity_poly.entity_id
_entity_poly.type
_entity_poly.pdbx_seq_one_letter_code
_entity_poly.pdbx_strand_id
1 'polypeptide(L)' 'MKKVFVLDHPLIQHKLALIRDETTGAKDFRDLVEEVSMLMAYEVTRNLPLKDIVVKTPICPAKVKT' A
#
# COMPACT_ATOMS: atom_id res chain seq x y z
N MET A 1 21.28 7.07 13.93
CA MET A 1 20.69 6.90 12.58
C MET A 1 19.18 6.82 12.71
N LYS A 2 18.41 7.47 11.81
CA LYS A 2 16.93 7.32 11.78
C LYS A 2 16.57 5.85 11.50
N LYS A 3 15.42 5.39 12.02
CA LYS A 3 14.89 4.04 11.78
C LYS A 3 14.49 3.90 10.31
N VAL A 4 15.18 3.01 9.58
CA VAL A 4 14.86 2.66 8.19
C VAL A 4 13.90 1.47 8.21
N PHE A 5 12.86 1.52 7.38
CA PHE A 5 11.96 0.40 7.15
C PHE A 5 12.12 -0.06 5.69
N VAL A 6 12.58 -1.29 5.51
CA VAL A 6 12.70 -1.94 4.21
C VAL A 6 11.44 -2.77 3.98
N LEU A 7 10.72 -2.50 2.89
CA LEU A 7 9.48 -3.17 2.55
C LEU A 7 9.78 -4.43 1.71
N ASP A 8 9.96 -5.55 2.39
CA ASP A 8 10.46 -6.81 1.79
C ASP A 8 9.33 -7.74 1.31
N HIS A 9 8.33 -7.18 0.63
CA HIS A 9 7.18 -7.93 0.12
C HIS A 9 7.50 -8.54 -1.26
N PRO A 10 7.18 -9.83 -1.52
CA PRO A 10 7.53 -10.50 -2.78
C PRO A 10 7.02 -9.78 -4.04
N LEU A 11 5.81 -9.21 -4.00
CA LEU A 11 5.26 -8.43 -5.12
C LEU A 11 6.04 -7.14 -5.38
N ILE A 12 6.53 -6.46 -4.33
CA ILE A 12 7.35 -5.25 -4.49
C ILE A 12 8.66 -5.64 -5.16
N GLN A 13 9.32 -6.71 -4.70
CA GLN A 13 10.56 -7.19 -5.29
C GLN A 13 10.38 -7.59 -6.77
N HIS A 14 9.32 -8.34 -7.08
CA HIS A 14 9.02 -8.77 -8.45
C HIS A 14 8.79 -7.57 -9.38
N LYS A 15 7.94 -6.61 -8.98
CA LYS A 15 7.67 -5.42 -9.80
C LYS A 15 8.88 -4.51 -9.91
N LEU A 16 9.68 -4.39 -8.85
CA LEU A 16 10.92 -3.60 -8.87
C LEU A 16 11.94 -4.19 -9.85
N ALA A 17 11.98 -5.51 -10.03
CA ALA A 17 12.82 -6.13 -11.05
C ALA A 17 12.39 -5.69 -12.47
N LEU A 18 11.08 -5.69 -12.76
CA LEU A 18 10.53 -5.23 -14.04
C LEU A 18 10.76 -3.73 -14.28
N ILE A 19 10.63 -2.89 -13.25
CA ILE A 19 10.89 -1.44 -13.32
C ILE A 19 12.35 -1.15 -13.69
N ARG A 20 13.28 -2.03 -13.29
CA ARG A 20 14.72 -1.88 -13.53
C ARG A 20 15.18 -2.47 -14.87
N ASP A 21 14.34 -3.25 -15.53
CA ASP A 21 14.64 -3.83 -16.85
C ASP A 21 14.67 -2.73 -17.91
N GLU A 22 15.77 -2.65 -18.67
CA GLU A 22 15.98 -1.64 -19.72
C GLU A 22 14.99 -1.77 -20.89
N THR A 23 14.39 -2.95 -21.05
CA THR A 23 13.41 -3.24 -22.10
C THR A 23 11.98 -2.81 -21.72
N THR A 24 11.74 -2.42 -20.46
CA THR A 24 10.41 -1.99 -20.00
C THR A 24 10.00 -0.66 -20.63
N GLY A 25 8.92 -0.68 -21.39
CA GLY A 25 8.37 0.49 -22.06
C GLY A 25 7.83 1.55 -21.08
N ALA A 26 7.76 2.80 -21.54
CA ALA A 26 7.36 3.94 -20.71
C ALA A 26 5.95 3.83 -20.10
N LYS A 27 5.02 3.12 -20.76
CA LYS A 27 3.68 2.86 -20.22
C LYS A 27 3.77 1.91 -19.03
N ASP A 28 4.35 0.73 -19.25
CA ASP A 28 4.42 -0.32 -18.25
C ASP A 28 5.26 0.11 -17.04
N PHE A 29 6.31 0.90 -17.27
CA PHE A 29 7.07 1.53 -16.18
C PHE A 29 6.18 2.37 -15.26
N ARG A 30 5.31 3.22 -15.82
CA ARG A 30 4.40 4.07 -15.02
C ARG A 30 3.41 3.22 -14.25
N ASP A 31 2.81 2.22 -14.90
CA ASP A 31 1.84 1.34 -14.28
C ASP A 31 2.47 0.56 -13.12
N LEU A 32 3.67 -0.01 -13.31
CA LEU A 32 4.41 -0.73 -12.27
C LEU A 32 4.79 0.17 -11.09
N VAL A 33 5.22 1.41 -11.34
CA VAL A 33 5.55 2.39 -10.29
C VAL A 33 4.31 2.74 -9.46
N GLU A 34 3.15 2.91 -10.10
CA GLU A 34 1.89 3.14 -9.42
C GLU A 34 1.52 1.96 -8.51
N GLU A 35 1.63 0.73 -9.02
CA GLU A 35 1.35 -0.49 -8.25
C GLU A 35 2.28 -0.64 -7.04
N VAL A 36 3.59 -0.42 -7.21
CA VAL A 36 4.55 -0.44 -6.10
C VAL A 36 4.20 0.64 -5.08
N SER A 37 3.86 1.85 -5.54
CA SER A 37 3.49 2.96 -4.65
C SER A 37 2.26 2.64 -3.79
N MET A 38 1.24 1.97 -4.36
CA MET A 38 0.07 1.51 -3.60
C MET A 38 0.44 0.51 -2.50
N LEU A 39 1.29 -0.48 -2.82
CA LEU A 39 1.75 -1.46 -1.83
C LEU A 39 2.55 -0.79 -0.70
N MET A 40 3.39 0.18 -1.03
CA MET A 40 4.13 0.96 -0.04
C MET A 40 3.20 1.80 0.83
N ALA A 41 2.22 2.47 0.24
CA ALA A 41 1.25 3.30 0.96
C ALA A 41 0.46 2.48 1.98
N TYR A 42 0.05 1.25 1.62
CA TYR A 42 -0.61 0.33 2.53
C TYR A 42 0.24 0.05 3.79
N GLU A 43 1.53 -0.25 3.62
CA GLU A 43 2.41 -0.53 4.76
C GLU A 43 2.73 0.71 5.59
N VAL A 44 2.93 1.86 4.95
CA VAL A 44 3.23 3.12 5.66
C VAL A 44 2.04 3.61 6.49
N THR A 45 0.82 3.35 6.03
CA THR A 45 -0.43 3.77 6.70
C THR A 45 -0.96 2.76 7.73
N ARG A 46 -0.29 1.61 7.92
CA ARG A 46 -0.72 0.52 8.80
C ARG A 46 -1.03 0.95 10.25
N ASN A 47 -0.34 1.97 10.75
CA ASN A 47 -0.45 2.44 12.14
C ASN A 47 -1.16 3.79 12.28
N LEU A 48 -1.94 4.22 11.29
CA LEU A 48 -2.73 5.43 11.43
C LEU A 48 -3.70 5.31 12.63
N PRO A 49 -3.82 6.37 13.47
CA PRO A 49 -4.71 6.35 14.61
C PRO A 49 -6.17 6.27 14.14
N LEU A 50 -6.96 5.45 14.83
CA LEU A 50 -8.39 5.30 14.59
C LEU A 50 -9.19 5.75 15.83
N LYS A 51 -10.43 6.16 15.61
CA LYS A 51 -11.42 6.48 16.64
C LYS A 51 -12.61 5.53 16.57
N ASP A 52 -13.16 5.18 17.74
CA ASP A 52 -14.39 4.40 17.83
C ASP A 52 -15.61 5.28 17.53
N ILE A 53 -16.45 4.86 16.59
CA ILE A 53 -17.74 5.49 16.27
C ILE A 53 -18.84 4.44 16.17
N VAL A 54 -20.10 4.88 16.25
CA VAL A 54 -21.26 4.02 15.99
C VAL A 54 -21.83 4.36 14.62
N VAL A 55 -21.97 3.36 13.74
CA VAL A 55 -22.57 3.49 12.41
C VAL A 55 -23.85 2.66 12.31
N LYS A 56 -24.82 3.12 11.52
CA LYS A 56 -26.04 2.35 11.21
C LYS A 56 -25.76 1.44 10.00
N THR A 57 -25.70 0.14 10.22
CA THR A 57 -25.61 -0.85 9.13
C THR A 57 -27.01 -1.23 8.64
N PRO A 58 -27.14 -1.99 7.53
CA PRO A 58 -28.44 -2.51 7.08
C PRO A 58 -29.17 -3.41 8.08
N ILE A 59 -28.44 -3.99 9.06
CA ILE A 59 -29.02 -4.90 10.07
C ILE A 59 -29.26 -4.15 11.39
N CYS A 60 -28.23 -3.47 11.93
CA CYS A 60 -28.29 -2.79 13.23
C CYS A 60 -27.16 -1.76 13.43
N PRO A 61 -27.23 -0.92 14.48
CA PRO A 61 -26.09 -0.08 14.89
C PRO A 61 -24.86 -0.92 15.27
N ALA A 62 -23.68 -0.56 14.75
CA ALA A 62 -22.42 -1.25 15.00
C ALA A 62 -21.32 -0.28 15.42
N LYS A 63 -20.46 -0.69 16.36
CA LYS A 63 -19.23 0.04 16.72
C LYS A 63 -18.12 -0.32 15.72
N VAL A 64 -17.51 0.69 15.10
CA VAL A 64 -16.41 0.54 14.13
C VAL A 64 -15.27 1.51 14.46
N LYS A 65 -14.06 1.18 14.00
CA LYS A 65 -12.87 2.03 14.10
C LYS A 65 -12.62 2.71 12.75
N THR A 66 -12.50 4.04 12.74
CA THR A 66 -12.25 4.85 11.55
C THR A 66 -11.18 5.91 11.76
#